data_AF-A0A357NCQ6-F1
#
_entry.id   AF-A0A357NCQ6-F1
#
_cell.length_a   1.000
_cell.length_b   1.000
_cell.length_c   1.000
_cell.angle_alpha   90.00
_cell.angle_beta   90.00
_cell.angle_gamma   90.00
#
_symmetry.space_group_name_H-M   'P 1'
#
loop_
_entity.id
_entity.type
_entity.pdbx_description
1 polymer ?
#
loop_
_entity_poly.entity_id
_entity_poly.type
_entity_poly.pdbx_seq_one_letter_code
_entity_poly.pdbx_strand_id
1 'polypeptide(L)'
;LDLEVVDKYKEAGYRTIAMNLEVWDKHIYKAVCPGKELECGGWDHWVKALEYAAQVFGHGRVRSNIVAGIEPKQSILEGVEYLASKGVVCFAGAWNPNPGSAFEGHRSPEPSWHFDLARKITAIFRRAGFTYDQLYDCAASPTTLCHDIYKIEDEALPAFQQKAG
;
A
#
# COMPACT_ATOMS: atom_id res chain seq x y z
N LEU A 1 -9.63 -13.01 -17.04
CA LEU A 1 -10.30 -12.92 -15.72
C LEU A 1 -11.14 -11.65 -15.72
N ASP A 2 -12.35 -11.78 -15.21
CA ASP A 2 -13.39 -10.74 -15.19
C ASP A 2 -13.14 -9.74 -14.05
N LEU A 3 -13.28 -8.43 -14.34
CA LEU A 3 -13.11 -7.34 -13.38
C LEU A 3 -14.42 -6.62 -13.05
N GLU A 4 -15.55 -7.02 -13.63
CA GLU A 4 -16.88 -6.40 -13.43
C GLU A 4 -17.33 -6.39 -11.96
N VAL A 5 -16.76 -7.25 -11.12
CA VAL A 5 -17.02 -7.24 -9.67
C VAL A 5 -16.64 -5.90 -9.02
N VAL A 6 -15.63 -5.20 -9.56
CA VAL A 6 -15.22 -3.87 -9.11
C VAL A 6 -16.34 -2.85 -9.34
N ASP A 7 -16.98 -2.89 -10.52
CA ASP A 7 -18.13 -2.04 -10.85
C ASP A 7 -19.31 -2.33 -9.93
N LYS A 8 -19.61 -3.62 -9.69
CA LYS A 8 -20.69 -4.04 -8.79
C LYS A 8 -20.49 -3.50 -7.37
N TYR A 9 -19.27 -3.49 -6.85
CA TYR A 9 -18.98 -2.85 -5.56
C TYR A 9 -19.19 -1.32 -5.62
N LYS A 10 -18.82 -0.67 -6.72
CA LYS A 10 -19.06 0.77 -6.88
C LYS A 10 -20.56 1.10 -6.92
N GLU A 11 -21.33 0.33 -7.69
CA GLU A 11 -22.78 0.44 -7.82
C GLU A 11 -23.50 0.18 -6.49
N ALA A 12 -23.00 -0.76 -5.69
CA ALA A 12 -23.50 -1.02 -4.34
C ALA A 12 -23.24 0.12 -3.34
N GLY A 13 -22.51 1.17 -3.73
CA GLY A 13 -22.29 2.37 -2.92
C GLY A 13 -21.00 2.38 -2.11
N TYR A 14 -20.08 1.44 -2.34
CA TYR A 14 -18.77 1.48 -1.69
C TYR A 14 -17.97 2.70 -2.18
N ARG A 15 -17.40 3.44 -1.22
CA ARG A 15 -16.60 4.64 -1.50
C ARG A 15 -15.14 4.31 -1.86
N THR A 16 -14.59 3.25 -1.28
CA THR A 16 -13.21 2.77 -1.45
C THR A 16 -13.16 1.26 -1.61
N ILE A 17 -12.10 0.75 -2.23
CA ILE A 17 -11.83 -0.69 -2.36
C ILE A 17 -10.35 -0.99 -2.09
N ALA A 18 -10.06 -2.17 -1.56
CA ALA A 18 -8.70 -2.59 -1.24
C ALA A 18 -8.39 -3.97 -1.82
N MET A 19 -7.22 -4.09 -2.48
CA MET A 19 -6.70 -5.34 -3.02
C MET A 19 -5.18 -5.34 -2.84
N ASN A 20 -4.64 -6.32 -2.12
CA ASN A 20 -3.21 -6.31 -1.78
C ASN A 20 -2.42 -7.10 -2.81
N LEU A 21 -1.36 -6.49 -3.35
CA LEU A 21 -0.43 -7.16 -4.24
C LEU A 21 0.57 -8.05 -3.47
N GLU A 22 0.87 -7.72 -2.22
CA GLU A 22 1.85 -8.37 -1.33
C GLU A 22 3.31 -8.24 -1.75
N VAL A 23 3.66 -8.45 -3.02
CA VAL A 23 5.04 -8.39 -3.53
C VAL A 23 5.05 -7.77 -4.93
N TRP A 24 5.92 -6.80 -5.17
CA TRP A 24 6.05 -6.15 -6.47
C TRP A 24 6.93 -6.94 -7.46
N ASP A 25 8.06 -7.49 -7.01
CA ASP A 25 8.94 -8.27 -7.89
C ASP A 25 8.21 -9.54 -8.34
N LYS A 26 8.06 -9.71 -9.66
CA LYS A 26 7.29 -10.83 -10.25
C LYS A 26 7.87 -12.19 -9.88
N HIS A 27 9.19 -12.32 -9.78
CA HIS A 27 9.83 -13.59 -9.47
C HIS A 27 9.65 -13.96 -8.00
N ILE A 28 9.79 -12.97 -7.10
CA ILE A 28 9.53 -13.16 -5.67
C ILE A 28 8.04 -13.41 -5.43
N TYR A 29 7.14 -12.69 -6.11
CA TYR A 29 5.69 -12.88 -6.02
C TYR A 29 5.30 -14.33 -6.33
N LYS A 30 5.83 -14.91 -7.41
CA LYS A 30 5.56 -16.31 -7.76
C LYS A 30 5.99 -17.30 -6.67
N ALA A 31 7.10 -17.02 -5.99
CA ALA A 31 7.61 -17.88 -4.93
C ALA A 31 6.85 -17.69 -3.59
N VAL A 32 6.53 -16.45 -3.24
CA VAL A 32 5.93 -16.08 -1.94
C VAL A 32 4.41 -16.20 -1.95
N CYS A 33 3.76 -15.94 -3.08
CA CYS A 33 2.31 -15.94 -3.25
C CYS A 33 1.84 -17.00 -4.26
N PRO A 34 2.23 -18.28 -4.13
CA PRO A 34 1.94 -19.31 -5.14
C PRO A 34 0.44 -19.50 -5.38
N GLY A 35 -0.40 -19.35 -4.35
CA GLY A 35 -1.86 -19.37 -4.51
C GLY A 35 -2.38 -18.23 -5.39
N LYS A 36 -1.92 -17.00 -5.17
CA LYS A 36 -2.33 -15.88 -6.03
C LYS A 36 -1.77 -16.01 -7.45
N GLU A 37 -0.57 -16.56 -7.59
CA GLU A 37 0.05 -16.78 -8.89
C GLU A 37 -0.67 -17.84 -9.72
N LEU A 38 -0.94 -19.01 -9.12
CA LEU A 38 -1.46 -20.17 -9.83
C LEU A 38 -2.99 -20.20 -9.88
N GLU A 39 -3.67 -19.68 -8.86
CA GLU A 39 -5.12 -19.86 -8.67
C GLU A 39 -5.89 -18.54 -8.77
N CYS A 40 -5.26 -17.39 -8.53
CA CYS A 40 -5.91 -16.07 -8.55
C CYS A 40 -5.41 -15.15 -9.67
N GLY A 41 -4.96 -15.72 -10.79
CA GLY A 41 -4.72 -14.97 -12.02
C GLY A 41 -3.34 -14.40 -12.24
N GLY A 42 -2.42 -14.56 -11.28
CA GLY A 42 -1.05 -14.10 -11.47
C GLY A 42 -0.85 -12.62 -11.20
N TRP A 43 0.41 -12.24 -11.04
CA TRP A 43 0.83 -10.87 -10.78
C TRP A 43 0.20 -9.86 -11.75
N ASP A 44 0.24 -10.16 -13.06
CA ASP A 44 -0.25 -9.24 -14.11
C ASP A 44 -1.75 -8.98 -14.00
N HIS A 45 -2.52 -9.95 -13.52
CA HIS A 45 -3.95 -9.76 -13.30
C HIS A 45 -4.22 -8.84 -12.11
N TRP A 46 -3.50 -9.02 -11.00
CA TRP A 46 -3.66 -8.18 -9.80
C TRP A 46 -3.29 -6.72 -10.06
N VAL A 47 -2.22 -6.47 -10.81
CA VAL A 47 -1.85 -5.10 -11.20
C VAL A 47 -2.91 -4.48 -12.11
N LYS A 48 -3.43 -5.22 -13.10
CA LYS A 48 -4.53 -4.75 -13.95
C LYS A 48 -5.81 -4.50 -13.15
N ALA A 49 -6.13 -5.32 -12.16
CA ALA A 49 -7.28 -5.13 -11.29
C ALA A 49 -7.16 -3.83 -10.48
N LEU A 50 -5.98 -3.53 -9.95
CA LEU A 50 -5.70 -2.28 -9.24
C LEU A 50 -5.83 -1.05 -10.13
N GLU A 51 -5.29 -1.12 -11.35
CA GLU A 51 -5.45 -0.05 -12.35
C GLU A 51 -6.91 0.19 -12.70
N TYR A 52 -7.66 -0.88 -12.98
CA TYR A 52 -9.07 -0.80 -13.29
C TYR A 52 -9.88 -0.23 -12.13
N ALA A 53 -9.64 -0.71 -10.91
CA ALA A 53 -10.27 -0.16 -9.72
C ALA A 53 -10.02 1.33 -9.56
N ALA A 54 -8.82 1.83 -9.89
CA ALA A 54 -8.53 3.25 -9.80
C ALA A 54 -9.31 4.07 -10.82
N GLN A 55 -9.58 3.51 -12.01
CA GLN A 55 -10.46 4.13 -13.01
C GLN A 55 -11.92 4.21 -12.51
N VAL A 56 -12.41 3.16 -11.84
CA VAL A 56 -13.80 3.06 -11.35
C VAL A 56 -14.04 3.88 -10.07
N PHE A 57 -13.17 3.75 -9.08
CA PHE A 57 -13.33 4.39 -7.77
C PHE A 57 -12.78 5.82 -7.74
N GLY A 58 -11.77 6.10 -8.57
CA GLY A 58 -11.06 7.37 -8.64
C GLY A 58 -9.77 7.42 -7.83
N HIS A 59 -8.99 8.46 -8.07
CA HIS A 59 -7.69 8.70 -7.43
C HIS A 59 -7.79 8.77 -5.90
N GLY A 60 -6.91 8.04 -5.22
CA GLY A 60 -6.83 8.02 -3.76
C GLY A 60 -7.92 7.17 -3.08
N ARG A 61 -8.73 6.42 -3.85
CA ARG A 61 -9.83 5.59 -3.32
C ARG A 61 -9.61 4.09 -3.48
N VAL A 62 -8.47 3.69 -4.03
CA VAL A 62 -8.06 2.31 -4.15
C VAL A 62 -6.82 2.10 -3.32
N ARG A 63 -6.83 1.06 -2.49
CA ARG A 63 -5.71 0.73 -1.62
C ARG A 63 -5.06 -0.58 -2.04
N SER A 64 -3.74 -0.59 -2.01
CA SER A 64 -2.94 -1.82 -2.06
C SER A 64 -1.89 -1.86 -0.96
N ASN A 65 -1.16 -2.96 -0.90
CA ASN A 65 -0.05 -3.14 0.02
C ASN A 65 1.00 -4.05 -0.57
N ILE A 66 2.26 -3.70 -0.31
CA ILE A 66 3.43 -4.55 -0.49
C ILE A 66 4.00 -4.86 0.91
N VAL A 67 4.46 -6.08 1.13
CA VAL A 67 5.01 -6.52 2.41
C VAL A 67 6.48 -6.11 2.52
N ALA A 68 6.73 -5.12 3.36
CA ALA A 68 8.05 -4.54 3.52
C ALA A 68 9.01 -5.48 4.24
N GLY A 69 10.08 -5.89 3.56
CA GLY A 69 11.10 -6.78 4.11
C GLY A 69 11.08 -8.21 3.57
N ILE A 70 10.09 -8.56 2.73
CA ILE A 70 10.11 -9.79 1.94
C ILE A 70 10.94 -9.62 0.65
N GLU A 71 10.87 -8.44 0.05
CA GLU A 71 11.61 -8.10 -1.16
C GLU A 71 12.53 -6.87 -0.94
N PRO A 72 13.51 -6.61 -1.84
CA PRO A 72 14.40 -5.46 -1.70
C PRO A 72 13.65 -4.13 -1.67
N LYS A 73 14.14 -3.17 -0.86
CA LYS A 73 13.55 -1.83 -0.70
C LYS A 73 13.25 -1.15 -2.04
N GLN A 74 14.18 -1.29 -2.99
CA GLN A 74 14.09 -0.66 -4.30
C GLN A 74 12.90 -1.20 -5.12
N SER A 75 12.67 -2.52 -5.09
CA SER A 75 11.50 -3.16 -5.71
C SER A 75 10.20 -2.60 -5.13
N ILE A 76 10.12 -2.50 -3.81
CA ILE A 76 8.94 -1.94 -3.14
C ILE A 76 8.67 -0.51 -3.62
N LEU A 77 9.70 0.33 -3.66
CA LEU A 77 9.56 1.73 -4.07
C LEU A 77 9.13 1.84 -5.54
N GLU A 78 9.62 0.97 -6.42
CA GLU A 78 9.18 0.91 -7.82
C GLU A 78 7.69 0.56 -7.93
N GLY A 79 7.23 -0.43 -7.17
CA GLY A 79 5.82 -0.80 -7.14
C GLY A 79 4.92 0.27 -6.55
N VAL A 80 5.36 0.91 -5.46
CA VAL A 80 4.62 2.02 -4.87
C VAL A 80 4.55 3.21 -5.82
N GLU A 81 5.65 3.59 -6.48
CA GLU A 81 5.67 4.67 -7.47
C GLU A 81 4.74 4.35 -8.65
N TYR A 82 4.81 3.13 -9.18
CA TYR A 82 3.96 2.69 -10.27
C TYR A 82 2.48 2.78 -9.90
N LEU A 83 2.08 2.18 -8.78
CA LEU A 83 0.68 2.16 -8.34
C LEU A 83 0.19 3.58 -7.97
N ALA A 84 1.01 4.40 -7.34
CA ALA A 84 0.69 5.79 -7.05
C ALA A 84 0.43 6.59 -8.34
N SER A 85 1.22 6.36 -9.40
CA SER A 85 1.01 6.99 -10.71
C SER A 85 -0.35 6.64 -11.35
N LYS A 86 -0.95 5.53 -10.93
CA LYS A 86 -2.29 5.09 -11.34
C LYS A 86 -3.39 5.58 -10.40
N GLY A 87 -3.05 6.31 -9.34
CA GLY A 87 -3.99 6.78 -8.31
C GLY A 87 -4.31 5.76 -7.23
N VAL A 88 -3.55 4.67 -7.15
CA VAL A 88 -3.68 3.64 -6.09
C VAL A 88 -2.77 4.00 -4.92
N VAL A 89 -3.33 4.06 -3.72
CA VAL A 89 -2.57 4.24 -2.48
C VAL A 89 -1.97 2.90 -2.06
N CYS A 90 -0.71 2.66 -2.40
CA CYS A 90 -0.01 1.44 -2.02
C CYS A 90 0.90 1.68 -0.81
N PHE A 91 0.53 1.11 0.34
CA PHE A 91 1.37 1.15 1.53
C PHE A 91 2.42 0.02 1.52
N ALA A 92 3.42 0.13 2.40
CA ALA A 92 4.36 -0.95 2.65
C ALA A 92 4.35 -1.36 4.13
N GLY A 93 3.46 -2.28 4.49
CA GLY A 93 3.35 -2.80 5.86
C GLY A 93 4.55 -3.68 6.24
N ALA A 94 5.09 -3.51 7.44
CA ALA A 94 6.26 -4.26 7.90
C ALA A 94 6.00 -5.77 7.92
N TRP A 95 6.99 -6.56 7.46
CA TRP A 95 6.96 -8.01 7.53
C TRP A 95 6.95 -8.48 8.99
N ASN A 96 5.95 -9.28 9.34
CA ASN A 96 5.79 -9.91 10.65
C ASN A 96 5.68 -11.43 10.43
N PRO A 97 6.80 -12.17 10.51
CA PRO A 97 6.77 -13.62 10.39
C PRO A 97 5.96 -14.22 11.54
N ASN A 98 4.95 -15.02 11.17
CA ASN A 98 4.04 -15.61 12.14
C ASN A 98 4.50 -17.03 12.53
N PRO A 99 4.40 -17.41 13.82
CA PRO A 99 4.59 -18.79 14.26
C PRO A 99 3.68 -19.75 13.46
N GLY A 100 4.24 -20.88 13.01
CA GLY A 100 3.57 -21.90 12.20
C GLY A 100 3.50 -21.60 10.71
N SER A 101 3.95 -20.42 10.24
CA SER A 101 3.97 -20.10 8.81
C SER A 101 5.17 -20.74 8.09
N ALA A 102 5.09 -20.85 6.75
CA ALA A 102 6.22 -21.31 5.93
C ALA A 102 7.48 -20.42 6.06
N PHE A 103 7.32 -19.20 6.58
CA PHE A 103 8.40 -18.25 6.84
C PHE A 103 8.65 -18.06 8.35
N GLU A 104 8.28 -19.03 9.19
CA GLU A 104 8.67 -19.01 10.60
C GLU A 104 10.19 -18.90 10.74
N GLY A 105 10.65 -18.03 11.66
CA GLY A 105 12.07 -17.76 11.88
C GLY A 105 12.71 -16.78 10.90
N HIS A 106 11.98 -16.33 9.86
CA HIS A 106 12.46 -15.23 9.01
C HIS A 106 12.56 -13.93 9.82
N ARG A 107 13.39 -12.98 9.36
CA ARG A 107 13.60 -11.70 10.06
C ARG A 107 13.16 -10.54 9.21
N SER A 108 12.39 -9.64 9.82
CA SER A 108 12.10 -8.33 9.25
C SER A 108 13.36 -7.46 9.28
N PRO A 109 13.54 -6.52 8.34
CA PRO A 109 14.57 -5.50 8.45
C PRO A 109 14.48 -4.68 9.74
N GLU A 110 15.58 -4.04 10.10
CA GLU A 110 15.67 -3.17 11.27
C GLU A 110 14.65 -2.01 11.21
N PRO A 111 14.17 -1.48 12.35
CA PRO A 111 13.22 -0.36 12.38
C PRO A 111 13.65 0.86 11.57
N SER A 112 14.95 1.18 11.56
CA SER A 112 15.51 2.29 10.78
C SER A 112 15.33 2.10 9.27
N TRP A 113 15.36 0.85 8.79
CA TRP A 113 15.13 0.53 7.39
C TRP A 113 13.66 0.78 7.00
N HIS A 114 12.72 0.41 7.86
CA HIS A 114 11.28 0.64 7.67
C HIS A 114 10.93 2.11 7.73
N PHE A 115 11.54 2.86 8.65
CA PHE A 115 11.35 4.30 8.75
C PHE A 115 11.85 5.02 7.48
N ASP A 116 13.03 4.69 6.97
CA ASP A 116 13.53 5.23 5.70
C ASP A 116 12.61 4.88 4.52
N LEU A 117 12.11 3.64 4.46
CA LEU A 117 11.14 3.26 3.44
C LEU A 117 9.85 4.10 3.53
N ALA A 118 9.29 4.27 4.73
CA ALA A 118 8.09 5.06 4.94
C ALA A 118 8.26 6.54 4.54
N ARG A 119 9.42 7.15 4.86
CA ARG A 119 9.74 8.51 4.40
C ARG A 119 9.76 8.62 2.88
N LYS A 120 10.37 7.64 2.20
CA LYS A 120 10.42 7.61 0.73
C LYS A 120 9.04 7.43 0.12
N ILE A 121 8.24 6.50 0.64
CA ILE A 121 6.85 6.30 0.21
C ILE A 121 6.02 7.57 0.43
N THR A 122 6.17 8.24 1.56
CA THR A 122 5.48 9.51 1.83
C THR A 122 5.83 10.57 0.80
N ALA A 123 7.11 10.67 0.40
CA ALA A 123 7.51 11.57 -0.68
C ALA A 123 6.88 11.19 -2.04
N ILE A 124 6.71 9.90 -2.34
CA ILE A 124 5.97 9.43 -3.52
C ILE A 124 4.52 9.89 -3.44
N PHE A 125 3.85 9.67 -2.31
CA PHE A 125 2.45 10.03 -2.12
C PHE A 125 2.21 11.53 -2.30
N ARG A 126 3.10 12.37 -1.75
CA ARG A 126 3.03 13.83 -1.96
C ARG A 126 3.19 14.20 -3.44
N ARG A 127 4.17 13.61 -4.15
CA ARG A 127 4.33 13.85 -5.60
C ARG A 127 3.13 13.40 -6.43
N ALA A 128 2.51 12.29 -6.04
CA ALA A 128 1.31 11.77 -6.68
C ALA A 128 0.03 12.58 -6.35
N GLY A 129 0.10 13.50 -5.38
CA GLY A 129 -1.01 14.38 -5.01
C GLY A 129 -1.97 13.79 -3.98
N PHE A 130 -1.61 12.70 -3.29
CA PHE A 130 -2.45 12.15 -2.23
C PHE A 130 -2.50 13.07 -1.01
N THR A 131 -3.70 13.32 -0.49
CA THR A 131 -3.93 14.08 0.73
C THR A 131 -3.92 13.18 1.96
N TYR A 132 -3.71 13.75 3.15
CA TYR A 132 -3.87 13.04 4.41
C TYR A 132 -5.25 12.38 4.52
N ASP A 133 -6.32 13.10 4.16
CA ASP A 133 -7.68 12.58 4.19
C ASP A 133 -7.85 11.36 3.28
N GLN A 134 -7.27 11.36 2.08
CA GLN A 134 -7.32 10.19 1.20
C GLN A 134 -6.59 8.99 1.81
N LEU A 135 -5.40 9.21 2.40
CA LEU A 135 -4.67 8.13 3.08
C LEU A 135 -5.50 7.56 4.24
N TYR A 136 -6.09 8.44 5.06
CA TYR A 136 -6.93 8.09 6.20
C TYR A 136 -8.17 7.31 5.74
N ASP A 137 -8.80 7.77 4.67
CA ASP A 137 -10.07 7.30 4.16
C ASP A 137 -9.98 5.96 3.42
N CYS A 138 -8.83 5.68 2.78
CA CYS A 138 -8.60 4.44 2.05
C CYS A 138 -7.93 3.34 2.89
N ALA A 139 -7.36 3.69 4.06
CA ALA A 139 -6.67 2.74 4.92
C ALA A 139 -7.64 2.01 5.87
N ALA A 140 -7.34 0.74 6.18
CA ALA A 140 -8.10 0.00 7.21
C ALA A 140 -7.92 0.61 8.61
N SER A 141 -6.79 1.27 8.86
CA SER A 141 -6.57 2.09 10.04
C SER A 141 -5.50 3.16 9.76
N PRO A 142 -5.57 4.35 10.39
CA PRO A 142 -4.63 5.46 10.18
C PRO A 142 -3.36 5.31 11.02
N THR A 143 -2.82 4.09 11.09
CA THR A 143 -1.70 3.71 11.99
C THR A 143 -0.39 3.48 11.25
N THR A 144 -0.34 3.80 9.95
CA THR A 144 0.91 3.66 9.18
C THR A 144 1.83 4.86 9.41
N LEU A 145 3.14 4.62 9.34
CA LEU A 145 4.15 5.70 9.46
C LEU A 145 3.92 6.84 8.46
N CYS A 146 3.33 6.58 7.30
CA CYS A 146 3.02 7.62 6.32
C CYS A 146 2.00 8.64 6.87
N HIS A 147 0.98 8.18 7.63
CA HIS A 147 0.02 9.10 8.26
C HIS A 147 0.70 9.98 9.30
N ASP A 148 1.59 9.40 10.12
CA ASP A 148 2.31 10.14 11.14
C ASP A 148 3.28 11.15 10.51
N ILE A 149 3.96 10.79 9.42
CA ILE A 149 4.83 11.71 8.68
C ILE A 149 4.03 12.90 8.14
N TYR A 150 2.87 12.67 7.50
CA TYR A 150 1.99 13.77 7.07
C TYR A 150 1.61 14.68 8.24
N LYS A 151 1.10 14.13 9.35
CA LYS A 151 0.69 14.93 10.51
C LYS A 151 1.83 15.72 11.15
N ILE A 152 3.03 15.14 11.19
CA ILE A 152 4.21 15.79 11.79
C ILE A 152 4.75 16.89 10.87
N GLU A 153 4.94 16.58 9.59
CA GLU A 153 5.51 17.53 8.62
C GLU A 153 4.54 18.65 8.25
N ASP A 154 3.24 18.40 8.30
CA ASP A 154 2.20 19.42 8.08
C ASP A 154 1.78 20.12 9.39
N GLU A 155 2.47 19.83 10.50
CA GLU A 155 2.22 20.40 11.84
C GLU A 155 0.76 20.28 12.33
N ALA A 156 0.06 19.23 11.91
CA ALA A 156 -1.37 19.02 12.19
C ALA A 156 -1.66 18.46 13.59
N LEU A 157 -0.64 18.12 14.39
CA LEU A 157 -0.82 17.60 15.75
C LEU A 157 -1.09 18.72 16.77
N PRO A 158 -1.94 18.50 17.79
CA PRO A 158 -2.24 19.50 18.82
C PRO A 158 -1.01 20.06 19.54
N ALA A 159 0.06 19.27 19.66
CA ALA A 159 1.32 19.68 20.30
C ALA A 159 2.00 20.87 19.59
N PHE A 160 1.75 21.09 18.28
CA PHE A 160 2.29 22.23 17.56
C PHE A 160 1.51 23.53 17.84
N GLN A 161 0.22 23.42 18.18
CA GLN A 161 -0.64 24.57 18.50
C GLN A 161 -0.36 25.16 19.91
N GLN A 162 0.30 24.40 20.78
CA GLN A 162 0.60 24.83 22.16
C GLN A 162 1.81 25.78 22.28
N LYS A 163 2.59 26.00 21.22
CA LYS A 163 3.77 26.89 21.24
C LYS A 163 3.47 28.37 20.92
N ALA A 164 2.21 28.74 20.74
CA ALA A 164 1.78 30.08 20.35
C ALA A 164 1.24 30.96 21.50
N GLY A 165 1.51 30.60 22.76
CA GLY A 165 1.05 31.32 23.96
C GLY A 165 2.18 31.73 24.89
#